data_AF-A0A3F2RM96-F1
#
_entry.id   AF-A0A3F2RM96-F1
#
_cell.length_a   1.000
_cell.length_b   1.000
_cell.length_c   1.000
_cell.angle_alpha   90.00
_cell.angle_beta   90.00
_cell.angle_gamma   90.00
#
_symmetry.space_group_name_H-M   'P 1'
#
loop_
_entity.id
_entity.type
_entity.pdbx_description
1 polymer ?
#
loop_
_entity_poly.entity_id
_entity_poly.type
_entity_poly.pdbx_seq_one_letter_code
_entity_poly.pdbx_strand_id
1 'polypeptide(L)'
;MACLAHRAATDDKQLLGGVVAYSSADRPSESPVNTLTSSRCWMELHEQRATDVEQGERVQYSCGCSTGHSCYWSSSASTDQNATEFIDYELNGPCVVTAVQIVPYRVFWHPDSPTYAPKRVLFEFFDAEDKLALQQRARGLQTRTVSVSPRPSSINPFYTSPVYDVKNDMMLQEFTLSRKLALRERMRSAVEARCGQSAERCGR
;
A
#
# COMPACT_ATOMS: atom_id res chain seq x y z
N MET A 1 -3.67 -18.89 31.62
CA MET A 1 -2.53 -17.96 31.56
C MET A 1 -2.18 -17.79 30.09
N ALA A 2 -2.55 -16.67 29.46
CA ALA A 2 -2.29 -16.42 28.04
C ALA A 2 -1.09 -15.46 27.94
N CYS A 3 0.02 -15.93 27.37
CA CYS A 3 1.19 -15.10 27.11
C CYS A 3 0.89 -14.22 25.88
N LEU A 4 0.47 -12.97 26.12
CA LEU A 4 0.51 -11.92 25.11
C LEU A 4 1.97 -11.46 25.02
N ALA A 5 2.75 -12.06 24.13
CA ALA A 5 4.04 -11.53 23.75
C ALA A 5 3.80 -10.24 22.96
N HIS A 6 3.73 -9.10 23.67
CA HIS A 6 3.77 -7.78 23.07
C HIS A 6 5.18 -7.58 22.51
N ARG A 7 5.35 -7.90 21.23
CA ARG A 7 6.56 -7.55 20.50
C ARG A 7 6.65 -6.03 20.57
N ALA A 8 7.70 -5.51 21.22
CA ALA A 8 7.93 -4.08 21.29
C ALA A 8 7.95 -3.55 19.87
N ALA A 9 6.96 -2.73 19.53
CA ALA A 9 6.94 -2.10 18.23
C ALA A 9 8.20 -1.21 18.19
N THR A 10 9.12 -1.53 17.28
CA THR A 10 10.33 -0.76 16.97
C THR A 10 9.95 0.41 16.07
N ASP A 11 10.74 1.49 16.06
CA ASP A 11 10.47 2.81 15.44
C ASP A 11 10.08 2.81 13.95
N ASP A 12 10.13 1.69 13.23
CA ASP A 12 9.62 1.49 11.86
C ASP A 12 8.07 1.45 11.76
N LYS A 13 7.33 1.91 12.78
CA LYS A 13 5.88 1.69 12.96
C LYS A 13 4.96 2.41 11.98
N GLN A 14 5.48 3.28 11.12
CA GLN A 14 4.64 4.18 10.32
C GLN A 14 4.22 3.60 8.97
N LEU A 15 4.77 2.45 8.58
CA LEU A 15 4.61 1.91 7.24
C LEU A 15 4.04 0.50 7.27
N LEU A 16 3.12 0.21 6.36
CA LEU A 16 2.49 -1.11 6.26
C LEU A 16 3.56 -2.18 6.00
N GLY A 17 3.90 -2.95 7.03
CA GLY A 17 4.83 -4.07 6.92
C GLY A 17 4.20 -5.28 6.24
N GLY A 18 5.04 -6.14 5.65
CA GLY A 18 4.59 -7.44 5.14
C GLY A 18 3.75 -7.38 3.87
N VAL A 19 3.89 -6.36 3.02
CA VAL A 19 3.18 -6.31 1.73
C VAL A 19 3.68 -7.42 0.80
N VAL A 20 2.77 -8.28 0.34
CA VAL A 20 3.07 -9.43 -0.54
C VAL A 20 2.60 -9.23 -1.98
N ALA A 21 1.64 -8.34 -2.21
CA ALA A 21 1.21 -7.93 -3.54
C ALA A 21 0.75 -6.47 -3.52
N TYR A 22 0.78 -5.81 -4.68
CA TYR A 22 0.47 -4.39 -4.81
C TYR A 22 -0.03 -4.05 -6.22
N SER A 23 -0.82 -2.98 -6.35
CA SER A 23 -1.19 -2.39 -7.65
C SER A 23 -0.42 -1.11 -7.98
N SER A 24 0.44 -0.63 -7.08
CA SER A 24 1.18 0.64 -7.19
C SER A 24 2.33 0.65 -8.21
N ALA A 25 2.22 -0.07 -9.33
CA ALA A 25 3.22 -0.07 -10.38
C ALA A 25 2.60 0.12 -11.77
N ASP A 26 2.44 1.40 -12.13
CA ASP A 26 2.12 1.81 -13.49
C ASP A 26 3.37 1.77 -14.37
N ARG A 27 4.57 1.77 -13.75
CA ARG A 27 5.87 1.65 -14.43
C ARG A 27 6.66 0.46 -13.89
N PRO A 28 7.50 -0.20 -14.71
CA PRO A 28 8.33 -1.33 -14.25
C PRO A 28 9.29 -1.00 -13.11
N SER A 29 9.65 0.28 -12.93
CA SER A 29 10.52 0.77 -11.86
C SER A 29 9.80 1.03 -10.55
N GLU A 30 8.47 0.98 -10.52
CA GLU A 30 7.67 1.24 -9.33
C GLU A 30 7.48 -0.03 -8.49
N SER A 31 7.55 0.13 -7.18
CA SER A 31 7.30 -0.93 -6.22
C SER A 31 6.68 -0.35 -4.95
N PRO A 32 6.31 -1.16 -3.95
CA PRO A 32 5.72 -0.64 -2.71
C PRO A 32 6.65 0.32 -1.98
N VAL A 33 7.96 0.28 -2.23
CA VAL A 33 8.92 1.20 -1.59
C VAL A 33 8.71 2.67 -2.01
N ASN A 34 8.01 2.92 -3.13
CA ASN A 34 7.66 4.27 -3.58
C ASN A 34 6.64 4.97 -2.67
N THR A 35 5.90 4.22 -1.87
CA THR A 35 4.77 4.70 -1.06
C THR A 35 4.82 4.24 0.39
N LEU A 36 5.43 3.08 0.64
CA LEU A 36 5.59 2.45 1.95
C LEU A 36 6.99 2.61 2.52
N THR A 37 7.78 3.54 1.99
CA THR A 37 9.05 3.95 2.58
C THR A 37 9.17 5.45 2.45
N SER A 38 9.58 6.12 3.53
CA SER A 38 9.85 7.55 3.48
C SER A 38 10.95 7.81 2.44
N SER A 39 10.65 8.62 1.44
CA SER A 39 11.66 8.92 0.42
C SER A 39 12.81 9.72 1.01
N ARG A 40 14.02 9.42 0.54
CA ARG A 40 15.22 10.17 0.93
C ARG A 40 15.06 11.67 0.72
N CYS A 41 14.43 12.04 -0.39
CA CYS A 41 14.22 13.42 -0.77
C CYS A 41 13.26 14.14 0.18
N TRP A 42 12.18 13.48 0.59
CA TRP A 42 11.30 14.05 1.62
C TRP A 42 12.06 14.29 2.93
N MET A 43 12.85 13.32 3.38
CA MET A 43 13.62 13.46 4.62
C MET A 43 14.61 14.63 4.55
N GLU A 44 15.37 14.75 3.46
CA GLU A 44 16.35 15.84 3.28
C GLU A 44 15.67 17.21 3.14
N LEU A 45 14.57 17.31 2.40
CA LEU A 45 13.79 18.55 2.27
C LEU A 45 13.22 18.99 3.62
N HIS A 46 12.71 18.05 4.41
CA HIS A 46 12.13 18.31 5.72
C HIS A 46 13.18 18.74 6.75
N GLU A 47 14.33 18.05 6.78
CA GLU A 47 15.44 18.37 7.68
C GLU A 47 16.01 19.76 7.40
N GLN A 48 16.20 20.10 6.12
CA GLN A 48 16.73 21.39 5.72
C GLN A 48 15.68 22.52 5.76
N ARG A 49 14.40 22.19 6.00
CA ARG A 49 13.26 23.11 5.87
C ARG A 49 13.31 23.90 4.56
N ALA A 50 13.59 23.19 3.46
CA ALA A 50 13.73 23.81 2.16
C ALA A 50 12.39 24.44 1.73
N THR A 51 12.27 25.76 1.89
CA THR A 51 11.09 26.53 1.47
C THR A 51 11.28 27.18 0.10
N ASP A 52 12.53 27.29 -0.35
CA ASP A 52 12.89 27.95 -1.60
C ASP A 52 13.03 26.94 -2.76
N VAL A 53 12.66 27.38 -3.96
CA VAL A 53 12.60 26.56 -5.17
C VAL A 53 13.99 26.04 -5.56
N GLU A 54 15.01 26.92 -5.54
CA GLU A 54 16.38 26.54 -5.91
C GLU A 54 16.96 25.48 -4.97
N GLN A 55 16.69 25.63 -3.66
CA GLN A 55 17.11 24.64 -2.68
C GLN A 55 16.38 23.31 -2.86
N GLY A 56 15.06 23.36 -3.08
CA GLY A 56 14.25 22.17 -3.32
C GLY A 56 14.69 21.40 -4.56
N GLU A 57 15.02 22.10 -5.64
CA GLU A 57 15.54 21.51 -6.87
C GLU A 57 16.89 20.82 -6.62
N ARG A 58 17.82 21.50 -5.94
CA ARG A 58 19.14 20.94 -5.65
C ARG A 58 19.05 19.68 -4.78
N VAL A 59 18.17 19.70 -3.77
CA VAL A 59 17.91 18.51 -2.94
C VAL A 59 17.35 17.38 -3.79
N GLN A 60 16.29 17.62 -4.58
CA GLN A 60 15.67 16.59 -5.44
C GLN A 60 16.63 15.99 -6.47
N TYR A 61 17.56 16.78 -6.98
CA TYR A 61 18.64 16.30 -7.84
C TYR A 61 19.62 15.40 -7.06
N SER A 62 20.04 15.82 -5.88
CA SER A 62 21.07 15.12 -5.09
C SER A 62 20.59 13.82 -4.42
N CYS A 63 19.33 13.75 -4.02
CA CYS A 63 18.75 12.61 -3.32
C CYS A 63 18.33 11.47 -4.27
N GLY A 64 18.38 11.71 -5.60
CA GLY A 64 18.33 10.65 -6.61
C GLY A 64 16.95 10.36 -7.23
N CYS A 65 15.94 11.20 -7.02
CA CYS A 65 14.64 11.01 -7.71
C CYS A 65 14.77 11.00 -9.23
N SER A 66 15.69 11.82 -9.77
CA SER A 66 15.97 11.92 -11.19
C SER A 66 16.81 10.75 -11.73
N THR A 67 17.47 9.98 -10.86
CA THR A 67 18.38 8.89 -11.22
C THR A 67 17.79 7.50 -10.95
N GLY A 68 16.48 7.42 -10.74
CA GLY A 68 15.76 6.14 -10.60
C GLY A 68 15.58 5.64 -9.17
N HIS A 69 15.89 6.45 -8.15
CA HIS A 69 15.49 6.11 -6.79
C HIS A 69 13.98 6.33 -6.60
N SER A 70 13.34 5.42 -5.87
CA SER A 70 11.93 5.52 -5.51
C SER A 70 11.69 6.74 -4.62
N CYS A 71 10.97 7.72 -5.14
CA CYS A 71 10.68 8.98 -4.44
C CYS A 71 9.20 9.24 -4.23
N TYR A 72 8.40 8.82 -5.20
CA TYR A 72 6.97 9.03 -5.25
C TYR A 72 6.34 7.94 -6.10
N TRP A 73 5.02 7.82 -6.00
CA TRP A 73 4.19 7.10 -6.93
C TRP A 73 3.36 8.09 -7.74
N SER A 74 3.13 7.78 -9.01
CA SER A 74 2.24 8.54 -9.88
C SER A 74 1.41 7.61 -10.72
N SER A 75 0.14 7.95 -10.92
CA SER A 75 -0.69 7.28 -11.91
C SER A 75 -0.21 7.58 -13.33
N SER A 76 -0.72 6.81 -14.27
CA SER A 76 -0.68 7.14 -15.69
C SER A 76 -1.32 8.51 -15.96
N ALA A 77 -0.84 9.19 -17.01
CA ALA A 77 -1.39 10.48 -17.39
C ALA A 77 -2.88 10.35 -17.77
N SER A 78 -3.72 11.15 -17.14
CA SER A 78 -5.15 11.24 -17.43
C SER A 78 -5.51 12.66 -17.84
N THR A 79 -6.39 12.80 -18.83
CA THR A 79 -6.98 14.09 -19.22
C THR A 79 -8.18 14.46 -18.35
N ASP A 80 -8.69 13.53 -17.55
CA ASP A 80 -9.83 13.75 -16.66
C ASP A 80 -9.36 14.25 -15.28
N GLN A 81 -9.73 15.47 -14.93
CA GLN A 81 -9.40 16.09 -13.64
C GLN A 81 -10.14 15.47 -12.45
N ASN A 82 -11.10 14.59 -12.70
CA ASN A 82 -11.87 13.85 -11.70
C ASN A 82 -11.63 12.33 -11.81
N ALA A 83 -10.57 11.92 -12.51
CA ALA A 83 -10.16 10.53 -12.56
C ALA A 83 -9.99 9.95 -11.14
N THR A 84 -10.49 8.74 -10.94
CA THR A 84 -10.30 7.99 -9.70
C THR A 84 -9.15 7.02 -9.91
N GLU A 85 -8.09 7.21 -9.14
CA GLU A 85 -6.92 6.35 -9.12
C GLU A 85 -6.85 5.62 -7.77
N PHE A 86 -6.29 4.41 -7.75
CA PHE A 86 -6.23 3.61 -6.54
C PHE A 86 -4.92 2.85 -6.41
N ILE A 87 -4.56 2.55 -5.16
CA ILE A 87 -3.43 1.71 -4.81
C ILE A 87 -3.91 0.63 -3.85
N ASP A 88 -3.77 -0.62 -4.28
CA ASP A 88 -4.01 -1.80 -3.47
C ASP A 88 -2.72 -2.30 -2.85
N TYR A 89 -2.79 -2.72 -1.59
CA TYR A 89 -1.76 -3.52 -0.92
C TYR A 89 -2.39 -4.81 -0.37
N GLU A 90 -1.77 -5.96 -0.64
CA GLU A 90 -2.05 -7.22 0.04
C GLU A 90 -1.05 -7.37 1.19
N LEU A 91 -1.57 -7.44 2.41
CA LEU A 91 -0.73 -7.54 3.61
C LEU A 91 -0.58 -8.99 4.06
N ASN A 92 0.60 -9.32 4.58
CA ASN A 92 0.92 -10.61 5.19
C ASN A 92 1.26 -10.39 6.67
N GLY A 93 0.42 -10.95 7.53
CA GLY A 93 0.57 -10.87 8.97
C GLY A 93 -0.55 -10.07 9.65
N PRO A 94 -0.75 -10.28 10.96
CA PRO A 94 -1.71 -9.51 11.72
C PRO A 94 -1.21 -8.07 11.92
N CYS A 95 -2.07 -7.08 11.68
CA CYS A 95 -1.75 -5.66 11.86
C CYS A 95 -2.96 -4.91 12.39
N VAL A 96 -2.76 -3.86 13.19
CA VAL A 96 -3.84 -2.94 13.59
C VAL A 96 -3.60 -1.60 12.91
N VAL A 97 -4.54 -1.18 12.07
CA VAL A 97 -4.48 0.12 11.38
C VAL A 97 -5.39 1.11 12.09
N THR A 98 -4.84 2.27 12.44
CA THR A 98 -5.57 3.35 13.13
C THR A 98 -5.63 4.64 12.32
N ALA A 99 -4.64 4.85 11.45
CA ALA A 99 -4.56 6.00 10.58
C ALA A 99 -3.76 5.63 9.32
N VAL A 100 -3.92 6.44 8.27
CA VAL A 100 -3.08 6.42 7.07
C VAL A 100 -2.39 7.76 6.95
N GLN A 101 -1.11 7.77 6.58
CA GLN A 101 -0.34 9.00 6.40
C GLN A 101 0.09 9.14 4.94
N ILE A 102 -0.05 10.34 4.38
CA ILE A 102 0.33 10.64 2.99
C ILE A 102 1.13 11.94 2.97
N VAL A 103 2.19 11.97 2.17
CA VAL A 103 2.94 13.18 1.80
C VAL A 103 2.72 13.41 0.30
N PRO A 104 1.97 14.45 -0.12
CA PRO A 104 1.92 14.84 -1.52
C PRO A 104 3.30 15.19 -2.05
N TYR A 105 3.59 14.79 -3.29
CA TYR A 105 4.86 15.08 -3.91
C TYR A 105 4.83 16.45 -4.60
N ARG A 106 5.77 17.33 -4.23
CA ARG A 106 6.03 18.58 -4.94
C ARG A 106 7.23 18.42 -5.85
N VAL A 107 7.12 18.87 -7.08
CA VAL A 107 8.23 18.86 -8.04
C VAL A 107 8.89 20.23 -8.02
N PHE A 108 10.16 20.32 -7.63
CA PHE A 108 10.86 21.60 -7.60
C PHE A 108 11.53 21.97 -8.93
N TRP A 109 11.91 20.96 -9.74
CA TRP A 109 12.54 21.14 -11.06
C TRP A 109 11.57 21.52 -12.20
N HIS A 110 10.27 21.67 -11.92
CA HIS A 110 9.27 22.09 -12.90
C HIS A 110 8.89 23.56 -12.65
N PRO A 111 8.58 24.34 -13.70
CA PRO A 111 8.05 25.69 -13.55
C PRO A 111 6.92 25.78 -12.53
N ASP A 112 6.95 26.82 -11.69
CA ASP A 112 6.01 27.08 -10.58
C ASP A 112 6.02 26.05 -9.44
N SER A 113 6.88 25.05 -9.54
CA SER A 113 7.06 23.95 -8.60
C SER A 113 5.73 23.36 -8.08
N PRO A 114 4.89 22.75 -8.94
CA PRO A 114 3.57 22.27 -8.56
C PRO A 114 3.64 21.13 -7.55
N THR A 115 2.64 21.09 -6.67
CA THR A 115 2.36 19.93 -5.81
C THR A 115 1.29 19.08 -6.48
N TYR A 116 1.52 17.76 -6.50
CA TYR A 116 0.62 16.76 -7.05
C TYR A 116 -0.10 16.02 -5.92
N ALA A 117 -0.96 16.72 -5.17
CA ALA A 117 -1.86 16.08 -4.22
C ALA A 117 -3.14 15.59 -4.92
N PRO A 118 -3.66 14.39 -4.58
CA PRO A 118 -5.04 14.06 -4.92
C PRO A 118 -5.98 15.10 -4.27
N LYS A 119 -7.12 15.41 -4.87
CA LYS A 119 -8.08 16.34 -4.24
C LYS A 119 -8.67 15.74 -2.96
N ARG A 120 -8.97 14.44 -3.00
CA ARG A 120 -9.62 13.68 -1.94
C ARG A 120 -9.11 12.24 -1.92
N VAL A 121 -9.14 11.62 -0.75
CA VAL A 121 -8.80 10.20 -0.56
C VAL A 121 -9.87 9.49 0.26
N LEU A 122 -10.01 8.19 0.04
CA LEU A 122 -10.80 7.28 0.87
C LEU A 122 -10.01 5.97 1.02
N PHE A 123 -10.21 5.26 2.13
CA PHE A 123 -9.51 4.02 2.42
C PHE A 123 -10.50 2.87 2.55
N GLU A 124 -10.28 1.82 1.77
CA GLU A 124 -11.10 0.60 1.76
C GLU A 124 -10.29 -0.60 2.21
N PHE A 125 -10.91 -1.45 3.01
CA PHE A 125 -10.31 -2.67 3.53
C PHE A 125 -11.18 -3.86 3.14
N PHE A 126 -10.53 -4.86 2.55
CA PHE A 126 -11.16 -6.02 1.96
C PHE A 126 -10.72 -7.30 2.65
N ASP A 127 -11.58 -8.30 2.67
CA ASP A 127 -11.16 -9.64 3.05
C ASP A 127 -10.35 -10.25 1.89
N ALA A 128 -9.18 -10.81 2.21
CA ALA A 128 -8.30 -11.43 1.23
C ALA A 128 -8.96 -12.65 0.57
N GLU A 129 -9.83 -13.37 1.28
CA GLU A 129 -10.57 -14.50 0.73
C GLU A 129 -11.57 -14.07 -0.35
N ASP A 130 -12.26 -12.95 -0.13
CA ASP A 130 -13.20 -12.38 -1.09
C ASP A 130 -12.49 -11.91 -2.36
N LYS A 131 -11.31 -11.28 -2.22
CA LYS A 131 -10.48 -10.84 -3.36
C LYS A 131 -10.00 -12.02 -4.20
N LEU A 132 -9.53 -13.08 -3.56
CA LEU A 132 -9.04 -14.27 -4.24
C LEU A 132 -10.18 -15.03 -4.96
N ALA A 133 -11.34 -15.15 -4.33
CA ALA A 133 -12.50 -15.82 -4.91
C ALA A 133 -12.96 -15.15 -6.22
N LEU A 134 -12.89 -13.82 -6.32
CA LEU A 134 -13.17 -13.12 -7.58
C LEU A 134 -12.04 -13.25 -8.60
N GLN A 135 -10.77 -13.15 -8.20
CA GLN A 135 -9.64 -13.33 -9.14
C GLN A 135 -9.61 -14.73 -9.74
N GLN A 136 -9.92 -15.77 -8.97
CA GLN A 136 -10.02 -17.15 -9.46
C GLN A 136 -11.21 -17.35 -10.40
N ARG A 137 -12.34 -16.68 -10.16
CA ARG A 137 -13.50 -16.68 -11.05
C ARG A 137 -13.23 -15.93 -12.36
N ALA A 138 -12.52 -14.80 -12.31
CA ALA A 138 -12.08 -14.06 -13.49
C ALA A 138 -11.08 -14.86 -14.34
N ARG A 139 -10.31 -15.77 -13.72
CA ARG A 139 -9.37 -16.69 -14.40
C ARG A 139 -9.98 -18.03 -14.86
N GLY A 140 -11.29 -18.24 -14.71
CA GLY A 140 -12.01 -19.29 -15.45
C GLY A 140 -11.84 -20.74 -14.97
N LEU A 141 -11.51 -21.02 -13.71
CA LEU A 141 -11.57 -22.40 -13.18
C LEU A 141 -12.93 -22.70 -12.53
N GLN A 142 -13.85 -23.24 -13.32
CA GLN A 142 -15.06 -23.90 -12.83
C GLN A 142 -14.70 -25.25 -12.21
N THR A 143 -14.75 -25.36 -10.88
CA THR A 143 -15.11 -26.63 -10.24
C THR A 143 -16.48 -26.46 -9.63
N ARG A 144 -17.48 -27.08 -10.27
CA ARG A 144 -18.89 -27.13 -9.82
C ARG A 144 -18.95 -27.81 -8.45
N THR A 145 -19.56 -27.14 -7.47
CA THR A 145 -20.51 -27.76 -6.53
C THR A 145 -21.38 -26.67 -5.91
N VAL A 146 -22.60 -27.07 -5.55
CA VAL A 146 -23.80 -26.25 -5.42
C VAL A 146 -23.90 -25.62 -4.02
N SER A 147 -24.10 -24.31 -3.97
CA SER A 147 -25.04 -23.68 -3.01
C SER A 147 -25.48 -22.31 -3.54
N VAL A 148 -26.79 -22.11 -3.48
CA VAL A 148 -27.51 -20.89 -3.91
C VAL A 148 -27.53 -19.95 -2.71
N SER A 149 -26.68 -18.94 -2.76
CA SER A 149 -26.79 -17.70 -1.98
C SER A 149 -26.82 -16.56 -2.99
N PRO A 150 -27.55 -15.44 -2.77
CA PRO A 150 -27.54 -14.30 -3.68
C PRO A 150 -26.12 -13.73 -3.69
N ARG A 151 -25.40 -13.98 -4.79
CA ARG A 151 -23.96 -13.73 -4.89
C ARG A 151 -23.70 -12.24 -5.13
N PRO A 152 -22.91 -11.54 -4.30
CA PRO A 152 -22.48 -10.20 -4.65
C PRO A 152 -21.55 -10.26 -5.88
N SER A 153 -21.87 -9.47 -6.90
CA SER A 153 -21.11 -9.29 -8.14
C SER A 153 -19.86 -8.42 -7.97
N SER A 154 -19.71 -7.80 -6.80
CA SER A 154 -18.60 -6.94 -6.39
C SER A 154 -18.07 -7.41 -5.04
N ILE A 155 -16.75 -7.34 -4.83
CA ILE A 155 -16.23 -7.41 -3.45
C ILE A 155 -16.65 -6.11 -2.79
N ASN A 156 -17.38 -6.21 -1.68
CA ASN A 156 -17.66 -5.06 -0.85
C ASN A 156 -16.59 -4.98 0.23
N PRO A 157 -15.99 -3.81 0.47
CA PRO A 157 -15.07 -3.66 1.58
C PRO A 157 -15.80 -3.92 2.90
N PHE A 158 -15.15 -4.60 3.84
CA PHE A 158 -15.70 -4.76 5.20
C PHE A 158 -15.58 -3.45 6.00
N TYR A 159 -14.78 -2.51 5.52
CA TYR A 159 -14.68 -1.15 6.04
C TYR A 159 -14.31 -0.16 4.94
N THR A 160 -15.02 0.96 4.92
CA THR A 160 -14.71 2.15 4.12
C THR A 160 -14.60 3.34 5.06
N SER A 161 -13.53 4.12 4.94
CA SER A 161 -13.37 5.36 5.69
C SER A 161 -14.31 6.47 5.18
N PRO A 162 -14.50 7.56 5.93
CA PRO A 162 -14.94 8.82 5.34
C PRO A 162 -14.03 9.25 4.18
N VAL A 163 -14.54 10.12 3.32
CA VAL A 163 -13.71 10.82 2.33
C VAL A 163 -12.99 11.96 3.03
N TYR A 164 -11.69 12.07 2.82
CA TYR A 164 -10.87 13.15 3.37
C TYR A 164 -10.42 14.08 2.25
N ASP A 165 -10.48 15.38 2.50
CA ASP A 165 -9.81 16.36 1.65
C ASP A 165 -8.30 16.33 1.92
N VAL A 166 -7.50 16.45 0.87
CA VAL A 166 -6.04 16.49 0.97
C VAL A 166 -5.56 17.89 0.64
N LYS A 167 -4.70 18.44 1.50
CA LYS A 167 -4.06 19.73 1.25
C LYS A 167 -3.04 19.57 0.13
N ASN A 168 -3.05 20.49 -0.83
CA ASN A 168 -2.07 20.50 -1.93
C ASN A 168 -0.72 21.08 -1.48
N ASP A 169 -0.10 20.44 -0.51
CA ASP A 169 1.16 20.84 0.10
C ASP A 169 2.01 19.62 0.44
N MET A 170 3.33 19.72 0.27
CA MET A 170 4.29 18.64 0.54
C MET A 170 4.58 18.56 2.03
N MET A 171 3.56 18.18 2.80
CA MET A 171 3.62 17.94 4.24
C MET A 171 2.97 16.62 4.58
N LEU A 172 3.42 15.99 5.66
CA LEU A 172 2.81 14.78 6.20
C LEU A 172 1.39 15.08 6.68
N GLN A 173 0.42 14.40 6.08
CA GLN A 173 -1.00 14.50 6.42
C GLN A 173 -1.48 13.16 6.97
N GLU A 174 -2.05 13.19 8.17
CA GLU A 174 -2.57 12.01 8.86
C GLU A 174 -4.11 11.94 8.76
N PHE A 175 -4.60 10.81 8.29
CA PHE A 175 -6.02 10.51 8.13
C PHE A 175 -6.42 9.42 9.12
N THR A 176 -6.97 9.83 10.27
CA THR A 176 -7.41 8.92 11.32
C THR A 176 -8.67 8.16 10.91
N LEU A 177 -8.64 6.83 11.03
CA LEU A 177 -9.79 5.97 10.76
C LEU A 177 -10.84 6.09 11.87
N SER A 178 -12.11 5.99 11.51
CA SER A 178 -13.23 6.08 12.47
C SER A 178 -13.25 4.97 13.53
N ARG A 179 -12.52 3.87 13.30
CA ARG A 179 -12.27 2.80 14.26
C ARG A 179 -10.94 2.12 13.96
N LYS A 180 -10.34 1.51 14.98
CA LYS A 180 -9.14 0.66 14.79
C LYS A 180 -9.53 -0.61 14.02
N LEU A 181 -8.77 -0.96 13.00
CA LEU A 181 -9.01 -2.13 12.17
C LEU A 181 -7.96 -3.18 12.45
N ALA A 182 -8.38 -4.35 12.93
CA ALA A 182 -7.50 -5.50 13.10
C ALA A 182 -7.53 -6.34 11.82
N LEU A 183 -6.42 -6.30 11.08
CA LEU A 183 -6.16 -7.12 9.91
C LEU A 183 -5.56 -8.44 10.38
N ARG A 184 -6.01 -9.55 9.80
CA ARG A 184 -5.55 -10.89 10.15
C ARG A 184 -4.66 -11.41 9.04
N GLU A 185 -3.68 -12.22 9.41
CA GLU A 185 -2.88 -12.95 8.44
C GLU A 185 -3.78 -13.90 7.66
N ARG A 186 -3.55 -13.98 6.35
CA ARG A 186 -4.13 -15.03 5.52
C ARG A 186 -3.61 -16.37 6.03
N MET A 187 -4.48 -17.16 6.67
CA MET A 187 -4.11 -18.54 7.00
C MET A 187 -3.81 -19.27 5.69
N ARG A 188 -2.53 -19.57 5.44
CA ARG A 188 -2.18 -20.55 4.41
C ARG A 188 -2.83 -21.85 4.82
N SER A 189 -3.79 -22.33 4.03
CA SER A 189 -4.36 -23.66 4.21
C SER A 189 -3.20 -24.65 4.31
N ALA A 190 -3.19 -25.47 5.37
CA ALA A 190 -2.08 -26.33 5.78
C ALA A 190 -1.81 -27.53 4.84
N VAL A 191 -1.98 -27.34 3.53
CA VAL A 191 -1.92 -28.39 2.51
C VAL A 191 -0.53 -28.48 1.87
N GLU A 192 0.31 -27.43 1.92
CA GLU A 192 1.65 -27.46 1.30
C GLU A 192 2.83 -27.71 2.28
N ALA A 193 2.57 -27.88 3.59
CA ALA A 193 3.63 -28.10 4.58
C ALA A 193 4.01 -29.59 4.80
N ARG A 194 3.69 -30.50 3.87
CA ARG A 194 4.03 -31.95 3.99
C ARG A 194 4.79 -32.54 2.80
N CYS A 195 5.56 -31.75 2.06
CA CYS A 195 6.61 -32.29 1.17
C CYS A 195 7.98 -31.86 1.67
N GLY A 196 8.46 -32.48 2.74
CA GLY A 196 9.79 -32.16 3.27
C GLY A 196 10.34 -33.10 4.35
N GLN A 197 9.66 -34.20 4.69
CA GLN A 197 10.15 -35.17 5.65
C GLN A 197 9.66 -36.58 5.30
N SER A 198 10.37 -37.27 4.39
CA SER A 198 10.70 -38.70 4.52
C SER A 198 11.52 -39.16 3.32
N ALA A 199 12.83 -39.25 3.49
CA ALA A 199 13.70 -40.05 2.64
C ALA A 199 14.63 -40.85 3.56
N GLU A 200 14.05 -41.77 4.33
CA GLU A 200 14.78 -42.89 4.91
C GLU A 200 14.24 -44.20 4.34
N ARG A 201 15.17 -44.96 3.75
CA ARG A 201 15.22 -46.43 3.64
C ARG A 201 14.00 -47.16 3.08
N CYS A 202 14.13 -47.56 1.82
CA CYS A 202 13.85 -48.95 1.43
C CYS A 202 14.62 -49.30 0.14
N GLY A 203 15.86 -49.77 0.30
CA GLY A 203 16.64 -50.42 -0.76
C GLY A 203 16.83 -51.88 -0.36
N ARG A 204 16.36 -52.76 -1.25
CA ARG A 204 16.58 -54.22 -1.20
C ARG A 204 18.03 -54.56 -1.45
#